data_AF-A0A8J6WL91-F1
#
_entry.id   AF-A0A8J6WL91-F1
#
_cell.length_a   1.000
_cell.length_b   1.000
_cell.length_c   1.000
_cell.angle_alpha   90.00
_cell.angle_beta   90.00
_cell.angle_gamma   90.00
#
_symmetry.space_group_name_H-M   'P 1'
#
loop_
_entity.id
_entity.type
_entity.pdbx_description
1 polymer ?
#
loop_
_entity_poly.entity_id
_entity_poly.type
_entity_poly.pdbx_seq_one_letter_code
_entity_poly.pdbx_strand_id
1 'polypeptide(L)'
;MTNTQNAVAVMALLLLSSCQSAAPPPAPVAELQEQAEVVETPVETIDYLTQGKQQGYEAAVAAQTAVDDHWKDVSAHWDLAIASLGQVPTDSPDYATAQAKIVEYTANRDVAAERYRAYQVKAAAPVPAPQAPRDTGKSSDQSLEEKMALIDGLPGRESTYARLLDQVDAKCTQNRAEIGDIAARSVEVAAQYGHRTNILDMLEGGHIATRNTDFQFDCVEIFSLIVTTMDAQ
;
A
#
# COMPACT_ATOMS: atom_id res chain seq x y z
N MET A 1 -7.96 -25.58 -33.69
CA MET A 1 -9.15 -24.81 -33.28
C MET A 1 -10.19 -25.79 -32.78
N THR A 2 -10.24 -26.06 -31.48
CA THR A 2 -11.26 -26.90 -30.85
C THR A 2 -11.77 -26.23 -29.59
N ASN A 3 -13.09 -26.19 -29.53
CA ASN A 3 -13.98 -25.43 -28.69
C ASN A 3 -14.23 -26.18 -27.36
N THR A 4 -14.26 -25.48 -26.22
CA THR A 4 -14.51 -26.08 -24.89
C THR A 4 -15.47 -25.22 -24.09
N GLN A 5 -16.70 -25.09 -24.59
CA GLN A 5 -17.88 -24.71 -23.79
C GLN A 5 -18.69 -25.99 -23.54
N ASN A 6 -18.80 -26.39 -22.26
CA ASN A 6 -19.91 -27.15 -21.65
C ASN A 6 -19.41 -27.98 -20.45
N ALA A 7 -19.39 -27.39 -19.24
CA ALA A 7 -19.23 -28.17 -18.01
C ALA A 7 -19.77 -27.46 -16.75
N VAL A 8 -20.74 -26.54 -16.86
CA VAL A 8 -21.32 -25.87 -15.67
C VAL A 8 -22.85 -25.83 -15.81
N ALA A 9 -23.51 -26.98 -15.72
CA ALA A 9 -24.98 -27.03 -15.79
C ALA A 9 -25.65 -28.22 -15.07
N VAL A 10 -24.99 -28.95 -14.16
CA VAL A 10 -25.58 -30.18 -13.57
C VAL A 10 -25.56 -30.22 -12.03
N MET A 11 -25.12 -29.17 -11.33
CA MET A 11 -25.04 -29.19 -9.86
C MET A 11 -26.04 -28.24 -9.16
N ALA A 12 -27.18 -27.95 -9.81
CA ALA A 12 -28.21 -27.02 -9.31
C ALA A 12 -29.61 -27.64 -9.18
N LEU A 13 -29.74 -28.96 -8.98
CA LEU A 13 -31.06 -29.63 -9.08
C LEU A 13 -31.37 -30.71 -8.03
N LEU A 14 -30.76 -30.69 -6.83
CA LEU A 14 -31.00 -31.73 -5.81
C LEU A 14 -31.09 -31.25 -4.35
N LEU A 15 -31.65 -30.06 -4.05
CA LEU A 15 -31.99 -29.68 -2.66
C LEU A 15 -33.34 -28.96 -2.51
N LEU A 16 -34.35 -29.38 -3.28
CA LEU A 16 -35.75 -29.00 -3.07
C LEU A 16 -36.59 -30.27 -2.94
N SER A 17 -36.37 -31.04 -1.88
CA SER A 17 -37.26 -32.13 -1.51
C SER A 17 -37.26 -32.28 0.00
N SER A 18 -38.33 -31.77 0.62
CA SER A 18 -39.10 -32.41 1.71
C SER A 18 -39.81 -31.35 2.56
N CYS A 19 -40.89 -30.79 1.99
CA CYS A 19 -42.03 -30.36 2.78
C CYS A 19 -42.77 -31.62 3.24
N GLN A 20 -42.69 -31.97 4.53
CA GLN A 20 -43.70 -32.82 5.16
C GLN A 20 -44.21 -32.10 6.40
N SER A 21 -45.37 -31.47 6.21
CA SER A 21 -46.17 -30.83 7.24
C SER A 21 -46.73 -31.90 8.18
N ALA A 22 -46.36 -31.80 9.46
CA ALA A 22 -47.01 -32.50 10.56
C ALA A 22 -47.55 -31.42 11.51
N ALA A 23 -48.88 -31.31 11.60
CA ALA A 23 -49.54 -30.40 12.52
C ALA A 23 -49.34 -30.88 13.97
N PRO A 24 -48.77 -30.07 14.86
CA PRO A 24 -48.67 -30.42 16.27
C PRO A 24 -50.04 -30.27 16.97
N PRO A 25 -50.29 -31.07 18.03
CA PRO A 25 -51.50 -30.97 18.84
C PRO A 25 -51.60 -29.61 19.57
N PRO A 26 -52.82 -29.12 19.87
CA PRO A 26 -53.02 -27.85 20.55
C PRO A 26 -52.45 -27.91 21.97
N ALA A 27 -51.40 -27.11 22.20
CA ALA A 27 -50.79 -26.92 23.50
C ALA A 27 -51.70 -26.07 24.42
N PRO A 28 -51.62 -26.27 25.75
CA PRO A 28 -52.36 -25.49 26.74
C PRO A 28 -51.96 -24.01 26.67
N VAL A 29 -52.96 -23.14 26.79
CA VAL A 29 -52.84 -21.68 26.73
C VAL A 29 -51.90 -21.21 27.84
N ALA A 30 -50.63 -21.05 27.48
CA ALA A 30 -49.62 -20.40 28.29
C ALA A 30 -49.80 -18.89 28.21
N GLU A 31 -49.84 -18.28 29.39
CA GLU A 31 -49.95 -16.87 29.66
C GLU A 31 -48.93 -16.06 28.84
N LEU A 32 -49.44 -15.19 27.97
CA LEU A 32 -48.67 -14.24 27.14
C LEU A 32 -47.95 -13.24 28.04
N GLN A 33 -46.78 -13.62 28.55
CA GLN A 33 -45.77 -12.65 28.94
C GLN A 33 -45.19 -12.07 27.66
N GLU A 34 -45.65 -10.86 27.33
CA GLU A 34 -45.07 -9.96 26.34
C GLU A 34 -43.66 -9.57 26.81
N GLN A 35 -42.72 -10.49 26.65
CA GLN A 35 -41.30 -10.19 26.70
C GLN A 35 -41.02 -9.45 25.39
N ALA A 36 -41.03 -8.12 25.45
CA ALA A 36 -40.51 -7.27 24.41
C ALA A 36 -39.02 -7.64 24.22
N GLU A 37 -38.77 -8.57 23.32
CA GLU A 37 -37.44 -8.90 22.82
C GLU A 37 -36.88 -7.61 22.22
N VAL A 38 -35.99 -6.97 22.97
CA VAL A 38 -35.21 -5.84 22.47
C VAL A 38 -34.39 -6.40 21.34
N VAL A 39 -34.89 -6.23 20.11
CA VAL A 39 -34.13 -6.50 18.89
C VAL A 39 -32.99 -5.49 18.90
N GLU A 40 -31.88 -5.86 19.52
CA GLU A 40 -30.63 -5.13 19.40
C GLU A 40 -30.21 -5.28 17.94
N THR A 41 -30.55 -4.28 17.14
CA THR A 41 -30.02 -4.15 15.78
C THR A 41 -28.50 -4.24 15.87
N PRO A 42 -27.87 -5.22 15.19
CA PRO A 42 -26.43 -5.34 15.16
C PRO A 42 -25.85 -4.01 14.71
N VAL A 43 -25.18 -3.30 15.62
CA VAL A 43 -24.42 -2.13 15.25
C VAL A 43 -23.23 -2.65 14.48
N GLU A 44 -23.18 -2.35 13.18
CA GLU A 44 -22.04 -2.67 12.35
C GLU A 44 -20.82 -1.93 12.92
N THR A 45 -19.95 -2.66 13.61
CA THR A 45 -18.75 -2.10 14.20
C THR A 45 -17.74 -1.84 13.09
N ILE A 46 -17.52 -0.57 12.78
CA ILE A 46 -16.52 -0.14 11.81
C ILE A 46 -15.12 -0.55 12.32
N ASP A 47 -14.40 -1.32 11.52
CA ASP A 47 -12.98 -1.65 11.77
C ASP A 47 -12.07 -0.50 11.30
N TYR A 48 -11.82 0.43 12.22
CA TYR A 48 -10.99 1.61 11.98
C TYR A 48 -9.52 1.26 11.68
N LEU A 49 -8.98 0.15 12.20
CA LEU A 49 -7.60 -0.25 11.90
C LEU A 49 -7.49 -0.66 10.43
N THR A 50 -8.38 -1.53 9.97
CA THR A 50 -8.40 -1.97 8.56
C THR A 50 -8.65 -0.80 7.62
N GLN A 51 -9.60 0.08 7.94
CA GLN A 51 -9.87 1.28 7.14
C GLN A 51 -8.64 2.19 7.03
N GLY A 52 -7.99 2.51 8.16
CA GLY A 52 -6.81 3.37 8.17
C GLY A 52 -5.63 2.77 7.40
N LYS A 53 -5.42 1.44 7.50
CA LYS A 53 -4.40 0.76 6.71
C LYS A 53 -4.68 0.82 5.21
N GLN A 54 -5.93 0.60 4.80
CA GLN A 54 -6.34 0.67 3.39
C GLN A 54 -6.12 2.08 2.82
N GLN A 55 -6.50 3.13 3.55
CA GLN A 55 -6.25 4.52 3.13
C GLN A 55 -4.76 4.85 3.04
N GLY A 56 -3.94 4.32 3.96
CA GLY A 56 -2.48 4.47 3.89
C GLY A 56 -1.88 3.79 2.66
N TYR A 57 -2.40 2.62 2.28
CA TYR A 57 -2.02 1.96 1.04
C TYR A 57 -2.37 2.80 -0.19
N GLU A 58 -3.57 3.37 -0.23
CA GLU A 58 -3.99 4.29 -1.32
C GLU A 58 -3.09 5.52 -1.40
N ALA A 59 -2.71 6.10 -0.26
CA ALA A 59 -1.76 7.21 -0.18
C ALA A 59 -0.39 6.82 -0.76
N ALA A 60 0.11 5.63 -0.41
CA ALA A 60 1.37 5.12 -0.92
C ALA A 60 1.33 4.86 -2.43
N VAL A 61 0.21 4.34 -2.96
CA VAL A 61 0.00 4.16 -4.40
C VAL A 61 -0.03 5.53 -5.12
N ALA A 62 -0.78 6.50 -4.59
CA ALA A 62 -0.83 7.85 -5.15
C ALA A 62 0.57 8.50 -5.18
N ALA A 63 1.38 8.28 -4.14
CA ALA A 63 2.74 8.82 -4.06
C ALA A 63 3.69 8.29 -5.16
N GLN A 64 3.42 7.11 -5.73
CA GLN A 64 4.29 6.51 -6.76
C GLN A 64 4.20 7.23 -8.09
N THR A 65 3.06 7.85 -8.39
CA THR A 65 2.80 8.55 -9.66
C THR A 65 2.64 10.06 -9.49
N ALA A 66 2.78 10.56 -8.27
CA ALA A 66 2.63 11.98 -7.97
C ALA A 66 3.72 12.84 -8.61
N VAL A 67 3.30 13.88 -9.32
CA VAL A 67 4.15 14.92 -9.89
C VAL A 67 3.61 16.28 -9.47
N ASP A 68 4.49 17.25 -9.29
CA ASP A 68 4.13 18.67 -9.09
C ASP A 68 3.04 18.91 -8.01
N ASP A 69 1.82 19.30 -8.40
CA ASP A 69 0.73 19.61 -7.48
C ASP A 69 0.02 18.37 -6.90
N HIS A 70 0.16 17.19 -7.51
CA HIS A 70 -0.42 15.93 -7.02
C HIS A 70 0.08 15.55 -5.62
N TRP A 71 1.24 16.08 -5.19
CA TRP A 71 1.75 15.87 -3.82
C TRP A 71 0.79 16.40 -2.73
N LYS A 72 -0.09 17.35 -3.07
CA LYS A 72 -1.16 17.80 -2.19
C LYS A 72 -2.15 16.67 -1.88
N ASP A 73 -2.56 15.92 -2.90
CA ASP A 73 -3.54 14.84 -2.75
C ASP A 73 -2.93 13.67 -1.99
N VAL A 74 -1.66 13.34 -2.24
CA VAL A 74 -0.90 12.35 -1.45
C VAL A 74 -0.93 12.71 0.04
N SER A 75 -0.64 13.98 0.39
CA SER A 75 -0.71 14.44 1.78
C SER A 75 -2.11 14.26 2.36
N ALA A 76 -3.15 14.59 1.60
CA ALA A 76 -4.54 14.45 2.05
C ALA A 76 -4.95 12.98 2.29
N HIS A 77 -4.49 12.04 1.44
CA HIS A 77 -4.73 10.62 1.67
C HIS A 77 -4.06 10.11 2.94
N TRP A 78 -2.84 10.56 3.25
CA TRP A 78 -2.20 10.23 4.52
C TRP A 78 -2.97 10.79 5.72
N ASP A 79 -3.48 12.03 5.63
CA ASP A 79 -4.29 12.62 6.70
C ASP A 79 -5.57 11.81 6.95
N LEU A 80 -6.25 11.31 5.90
CA LEU A 80 -7.41 10.42 6.05
C LEU A 80 -7.05 9.14 6.80
N ALA A 81 -5.94 8.49 6.40
CA ALA A 81 -5.45 7.28 7.03
C ALA A 81 -5.16 7.48 8.53
N ILE A 82 -4.49 8.58 8.88
CA ILE A 82 -4.20 8.96 10.26
C ILE A 82 -5.51 9.19 11.04
N ALA A 83 -6.49 9.87 10.44
CA ALA A 83 -7.79 10.14 11.06
C ALA A 83 -8.57 8.85 11.37
N SER A 84 -8.59 7.88 10.45
CA SER A 84 -9.21 6.58 10.68
C SER A 84 -8.49 5.80 11.78
N LEU A 85 -7.16 5.74 11.78
CA LEU A 85 -6.39 5.08 12.84
C LEU A 85 -6.61 5.74 14.22
N GLY A 86 -6.82 7.06 14.24
CA GLY A 86 -7.11 7.81 15.47
C GLY A 86 -8.47 7.49 16.10
N GLN A 87 -9.37 6.83 15.37
CA GLN A 87 -10.69 6.41 15.85
C GLN A 87 -10.67 5.03 16.54
N VAL A 88 -9.54 4.32 16.52
CA VAL A 88 -9.41 3.04 17.24
C VAL A 88 -9.54 3.30 18.75
N PRO A 89 -10.50 2.66 19.44
CA PRO A 89 -10.68 2.83 20.88
C PRO A 89 -9.45 2.45 21.69
N THR A 90 -9.19 3.15 22.80
CA THR A 90 -8.01 2.93 23.65
C THR A 90 -8.01 1.58 24.37
N ASP A 91 -9.18 0.96 24.52
CA ASP A 91 -9.38 -0.38 25.09
C ASP A 91 -9.37 -1.49 24.03
N SER A 92 -9.29 -1.14 22.75
CA SER A 92 -9.15 -2.12 21.67
C SER A 92 -7.79 -2.81 21.72
N PRO A 93 -7.71 -4.13 21.48
CA PRO A 93 -6.43 -4.83 21.33
C PRO A 93 -5.57 -4.26 20.18
N ASP A 94 -6.19 -3.59 19.21
CA ASP A 94 -5.54 -3.01 18.04
C ASP A 94 -4.95 -1.61 18.27
N TYR A 95 -5.22 -1.00 19.43
CA TYR A 95 -4.84 0.39 19.70
C TYR A 95 -3.33 0.64 19.53
N ALA A 96 -2.50 -0.24 20.11
CA ALA A 96 -1.04 -0.11 20.02
C ALA A 96 -0.55 -0.15 18.55
N THR A 97 -1.12 -1.04 17.74
CA THR A 97 -0.82 -1.14 16.31
C THR A 97 -1.24 0.11 15.57
N ALA A 98 -2.42 0.66 15.87
CA ALA A 98 -2.91 1.88 15.25
C ALA A 98 -2.01 3.08 15.58
N GLN A 99 -1.59 3.24 16.83
CA GLN A 99 -0.68 4.31 17.24
C GLN A 99 0.69 4.21 16.55
N ALA A 100 1.24 3.00 16.42
CA ALA A 100 2.48 2.79 15.68
C ALA A 100 2.35 3.23 14.21
N LYS A 101 1.24 2.89 13.55
CA LYS A 101 0.98 3.31 12.17
C LYS A 101 0.74 4.81 12.03
N ILE A 102 0.12 5.48 13.00
CA ILE A 102 -0.02 6.95 13.00
C ILE A 102 1.36 7.63 12.94
N VAL A 103 2.34 7.15 13.71
CA VAL A 103 3.71 7.70 13.69
C VAL A 103 4.34 7.56 12.30
N GLU A 104 4.27 6.36 11.72
CA GLU A 104 4.78 6.09 10.37
C GLU A 104 4.09 6.97 9.32
N TYR A 105 2.75 7.04 9.34
CA TYR A 105 1.97 7.77 8.34
C TYR A 105 2.14 9.27 8.47
N THR A 106 2.37 9.79 9.68
CA THR A 106 2.69 11.21 9.89
C THR A 106 4.01 11.57 9.20
N ALA A 107 5.05 10.74 9.33
CA ALA A 107 6.31 10.96 8.64
C ALA A 107 6.13 10.97 7.10
N ASN A 108 5.34 10.02 6.57
CA ASN A 108 5.04 9.98 5.14
C ASN A 108 4.26 11.21 4.67
N ARG A 109 3.29 11.67 5.46
CA ARG A 109 2.52 12.90 5.19
C ARG A 109 3.43 14.11 5.13
N ASP A 110 4.37 14.24 6.06
CA ASP A 110 5.29 15.38 6.13
C ASP A 110 6.21 15.45 4.90
N VAL A 111 6.68 14.29 4.40
CA VAL A 111 7.44 14.21 3.14
C VAL A 111 6.58 14.68 1.96
N ALA A 112 5.32 14.25 1.87
CA ALA A 112 4.42 14.68 0.81
C ALA A 112 4.16 16.19 0.87
N ALA A 113 3.93 16.73 2.07
CA ALA A 113 3.72 18.16 2.29
C ALA A 113 4.96 19.01 1.93
N GLU A 114 6.17 18.54 2.24
CA GLU A 114 7.42 19.20 1.84
C GLU A 114 7.56 19.24 0.31
N ARG A 115 7.30 18.12 -0.38
CA ARG A 115 7.33 18.07 -1.85
C ARG A 115 6.34 19.04 -2.48
N TYR A 116 5.13 19.12 -1.93
CA TYR A 116 4.14 20.09 -2.40
C TYR A 116 4.57 21.55 -2.14
N ARG A 117 5.19 21.85 -0.99
CA ARG A 117 5.76 23.19 -0.72
C ARG A 117 6.87 23.55 -1.70
N ALA A 118 7.76 22.62 -2.02
CA ALA A 118 8.81 22.82 -3.02
C ALA A 118 8.22 23.12 -4.42
N TYR A 119 7.16 22.41 -4.80
CA TYR A 119 6.42 22.71 -6.03
C TYR A 119 5.84 24.13 -6.01
N GLN A 120 5.20 24.54 -4.91
CA GLN A 120 4.63 25.90 -4.80
C GLN A 120 5.68 26.99 -4.95
N VAL A 121 6.88 26.82 -4.35
CA VAL A 121 7.99 27.77 -4.53
C VAL A 121 8.44 27.84 -5.99
N LYS A 122 8.55 26.70 -6.68
CA LYS A 122 8.91 26.65 -8.10
C LYS A 122 7.84 27.29 -8.98
N ALA A 123 6.56 27.05 -8.71
CA ALA A 123 5.44 27.60 -9.46
C ALA A 123 5.27 29.11 -9.25
N ALA A 124 5.61 29.62 -8.07
CA ALA A 124 5.55 31.04 -7.73
C ALA A 124 6.77 31.83 -8.23
N ALA A 125 7.84 31.17 -8.68
CA ALA A 125 9.01 31.84 -9.20
C ALA A 125 8.60 32.70 -10.42
N PRO A 126 8.91 34.01 -10.43
CA PRO A 126 8.58 34.85 -11.56
C PRO A 126 9.25 34.27 -12.80
N VAL A 127 8.45 34.08 -13.87
CA VAL A 127 8.98 33.65 -15.16
C VAL A 127 10.13 34.58 -15.50
N PRO A 128 11.38 34.10 -15.62
CA PRO A 128 12.50 34.96 -15.90
C PRO A 128 12.16 35.75 -17.16
N ALA A 129 12.25 37.07 -17.06
CA ALA A 129 12.03 37.95 -18.20
C ALA A 129 12.81 37.40 -19.40
N PRO A 130 12.24 37.44 -20.63
CA PRO A 130 12.89 36.90 -21.82
C PRO A 130 14.35 37.34 -21.85
N GLN A 131 15.27 36.41 -21.58
CA GLN A 131 16.68 36.77 -21.54
C GLN A 131 17.06 37.11 -22.97
N ALA A 132 17.61 38.31 -23.17
CA ALA A 132 18.13 38.73 -24.46
C ALA A 132 19.04 37.62 -25.01
N PRO A 133 19.00 37.34 -26.32
CA PRO A 133 19.74 36.24 -26.93
C PRO A 133 21.21 36.35 -26.52
N ARG A 134 21.63 35.42 -25.66
CA ARG A 134 23.04 35.32 -25.27
C ARG A 134 23.77 34.72 -26.45
N ASP A 135 24.76 35.48 -26.92
CA ASP A 135 25.65 35.09 -27.99
C ASP A 135 26.35 33.77 -27.59
N THR A 136 25.94 32.66 -28.22
CA THR A 136 26.50 31.32 -27.97
C THR A 136 27.87 31.23 -28.63
N GLY A 137 28.84 31.92 -28.03
CA GLY A 137 30.25 31.79 -28.36
C GLY A 137 30.71 30.35 -28.12
N LYS A 138 31.08 29.67 -29.21
CA LYS A 138 31.71 28.34 -29.29
C LYS A 138 32.59 28.01 -28.07
N SER A 139 32.18 27.02 -27.28
CA SER A 139 33.06 26.30 -26.35
C SER A 139 32.76 24.81 -26.52
N SER A 140 33.44 24.18 -27.50
CA SER A 140 33.16 22.79 -27.91
C SER A 140 33.94 21.72 -27.14
N ASP A 141 34.86 22.07 -26.25
CA ASP A 141 35.88 21.09 -25.79
C ASP A 141 35.96 20.92 -24.26
N GLN A 142 34.86 21.13 -23.53
CA GLN A 142 34.83 20.69 -22.11
C GLN A 142 34.42 19.23 -22.03
N SER A 143 35.43 18.39 -21.80
CA SER A 143 35.36 16.95 -21.56
C SER A 143 34.26 16.58 -20.58
N LEU A 144 33.56 15.47 -20.85
CA LEU A 144 32.53 14.90 -20.00
C LEU A 144 33.03 14.67 -18.55
N GLU A 145 34.31 14.37 -18.38
CA GLU A 145 34.94 14.23 -17.05
C GLU A 145 34.98 15.54 -16.25
N GLU A 146 35.20 16.70 -16.90
CA GLU A 146 35.19 18.00 -16.22
C GLU A 146 33.79 18.39 -15.75
N LYS A 147 32.75 17.94 -16.48
CA LYS A 147 31.35 18.16 -16.10
C LYS A 147 30.90 17.23 -14.98
N MET A 148 31.43 16.01 -14.89
CA MET A 148 31.15 15.09 -13.78
C MET A 148 31.91 15.51 -12.50
N ALA A 149 33.16 15.98 -12.61
CA ALA A 149 33.93 16.48 -11.47
C ALA A 149 33.31 17.74 -10.81
N LEU A 150 32.57 18.56 -11.58
CA LEU A 150 31.87 19.74 -11.07
C LEU A 150 30.65 19.40 -10.20
N ILE A 151 30.11 18.18 -10.33
CA ILE A 151 28.94 17.72 -9.55
C ILE A 151 29.38 17.18 -8.18
N ASP A 152 30.54 16.53 -8.09
CA ASP A 152 31.04 15.93 -6.84
C ASP A 152 31.93 16.86 -5.99
N GLY A 153 32.44 17.95 -6.55
CA GLY A 153 33.41 18.83 -5.89
C GLY A 153 32.85 19.96 -5.02
N LEU A 154 31.53 20.12 -4.89
CA LEU A 154 30.94 21.23 -4.11
C LEU A 154 30.73 20.85 -2.63
N PRO A 155 31.53 21.37 -1.69
CA PRO A 155 31.33 21.10 -0.27
C PRO A 155 29.95 21.63 0.17
N GLY A 156 29.14 20.75 0.75
CA GLY A 156 27.81 21.07 1.29
C GLY A 156 26.62 20.82 0.35
N ARG A 157 26.83 20.24 -0.84
CA ARG A 157 25.74 19.69 -1.66
C ARG A 157 25.86 18.19 -1.75
N GLU A 158 25.14 17.51 -0.88
CA GLU A 158 24.89 16.07 -0.98
C GLU A 158 24.37 15.75 -2.39
N SER A 159 25.05 14.84 -3.09
CA SER A 159 24.76 14.57 -4.49
C SER A 159 23.30 14.14 -4.62
N THR A 160 22.57 14.70 -5.59
CA THR A 160 21.17 14.36 -5.84
C THR A 160 21.01 12.85 -6.08
N TYR A 161 22.07 12.22 -6.58
CA TYR A 161 22.17 10.77 -6.73
C TYR A 161 22.23 10.06 -5.38
N ALA A 162 23.12 10.45 -4.46
CA ALA A 162 23.21 9.84 -3.13
C ALA A 162 21.87 9.88 -2.37
N ARG A 163 21.14 11.00 -2.45
CA ARG A 163 19.81 11.11 -1.83
C ARG A 163 18.75 10.22 -2.48
N LEU A 164 18.87 9.99 -3.80
CA LEU A 164 18.00 9.05 -4.50
C LEU A 164 18.31 7.61 -4.09
N LEU A 165 19.60 7.28 -3.90
CA LEU A 165 20.03 5.99 -3.39
C LEU A 165 19.48 5.71 -1.99
N ASP A 166 19.60 6.67 -1.08
CA ASP A 166 19.08 6.53 0.28
C ASP A 166 17.55 6.38 0.29
N GLN A 167 16.83 7.06 -0.60
CA GLN A 167 15.38 6.89 -0.74
C GLN A 167 14.99 5.51 -1.28
N VAL A 168 15.76 4.96 -2.22
CA VAL A 168 15.53 3.61 -2.73
C VAL A 168 15.83 2.59 -1.63
N ASP A 169 16.95 2.73 -0.93
CA ASP A 169 17.34 1.80 0.14
C ASP A 169 16.35 1.80 1.32
N ALA A 170 15.87 2.98 1.71
CA ALA A 170 14.82 3.11 2.73
C ALA A 170 13.50 2.43 2.31
N LYS A 171 13.06 2.62 1.05
CA LYS A 171 11.87 1.94 0.52
C LYS A 171 12.04 0.43 0.42
N CYS A 172 13.22 -0.04 0.01
CA CYS A 172 13.51 -1.47 -0.05
C CYS A 172 13.49 -2.11 1.35
N THR A 173 14.02 -1.40 2.35
CA THR A 173 13.98 -1.84 3.76
C THR A 173 12.55 -1.91 4.30
N GLN A 174 11.72 -0.89 4.00
CA GLN A 174 10.32 -0.85 4.41
C GLN A 174 9.50 -2.00 3.75
N ASN A 175 9.63 -2.18 2.44
CA ASN A 175 8.95 -3.27 1.72
C ASN A 175 9.37 -4.65 2.26
N ARG A 176 10.64 -4.84 2.62
CA ARG A 176 11.13 -6.08 3.23
C ARG A 176 10.50 -6.33 4.60
N ALA A 177 10.32 -5.29 5.41
CA ALA A 177 9.65 -5.41 6.71
C ALA A 177 8.18 -5.81 6.55
N GLU A 178 7.45 -5.21 5.60
CA GLU A 178 6.04 -5.54 5.35
C GLU A 178 5.84 -6.97 4.84
N ILE A 179 6.71 -7.45 3.94
CA ILE A 179 6.67 -8.84 3.49
C ILE A 179 6.95 -9.79 4.66
N GLY A 180 7.87 -9.43 5.56
CA GLY A 180 8.14 -10.18 6.79
C GLY A 180 6.92 -10.30 7.71
N ASP A 181 6.18 -9.20 7.89
CA ASP A 181 4.96 -9.17 8.70
C ASP A 181 3.82 -9.99 8.08
N ILE A 182 3.67 -9.95 6.76
CA ILE A 182 2.67 -10.77 6.03
C ILE A 182 3.01 -12.25 6.17
N ALA A 183 4.28 -12.62 6.05
CA ALA A 183 4.75 -13.99 6.24
C ALA A 183 4.51 -14.47 7.69
N ALA A 184 4.78 -13.63 8.69
CA ALA A 184 4.53 -13.94 10.09
C ALA A 184 3.04 -14.18 10.38
N ARG A 185 2.16 -13.29 9.87
CA ARG A 185 0.70 -13.45 10.01
C ARG A 185 0.17 -14.70 9.32
N SER A 186 0.70 -15.06 8.16
CA SER A 186 0.25 -16.26 7.45
C SER A 186 0.64 -17.55 8.19
N VAL A 187 1.78 -17.57 8.90
CA VAL A 187 2.14 -18.67 9.81
C VAL A 187 1.20 -18.72 11.02
N GLU A 188 0.84 -17.58 11.60
CA GLU A 188 -0.06 -17.50 12.75
C GLU A 188 -1.49 -17.96 12.40
N VAL A 189 -2.01 -17.53 11.24
CA VAL A 189 -3.28 -18.01 10.68
C VAL A 189 -3.23 -19.52 10.44
N ALA A 190 -2.16 -20.04 9.84
CA ALA A 190 -2.00 -21.47 9.62
C ALA A 190 -1.99 -22.28 10.94
N ALA A 191 -1.37 -21.74 12.00
CA ALA A 191 -1.38 -22.35 13.34
C ALA A 191 -2.78 -22.36 13.97
N GLN A 192 -3.58 -21.31 13.73
CA GLN A 192 -4.92 -21.16 14.31
C GLN A 192 -5.94 -22.16 13.73
N TYR A 193 -5.78 -22.56 12.47
CA TYR A 193 -6.72 -23.47 11.80
C TYR A 193 -6.42 -24.96 11.97
N GLY A 194 -5.38 -25.35 12.73
CA GLY A 194 -5.15 -26.73 13.17
C GLY A 194 -4.93 -27.77 12.06
N HIS A 195 -4.94 -27.35 10.78
CA HIS A 195 -4.65 -28.23 9.67
C HIS A 195 -3.13 -28.42 9.59
N ARG A 196 -2.72 -29.69 9.60
CA ARG A 196 -1.39 -30.10 9.11
C ARG A 196 -1.32 -29.78 7.62
N THR A 197 -1.18 -28.51 7.26
CA THR A 197 -0.81 -28.13 5.91
C THR A 197 0.56 -28.71 5.66
N ASN A 198 0.68 -29.45 4.55
CA ASN A 198 1.96 -30.01 4.17
C ASN A 198 2.92 -28.84 3.92
N ILE A 199 4.20 -28.96 4.26
CA ILE A 199 5.19 -27.88 4.06
C ILE A 199 5.16 -27.35 2.61
N LEU A 200 4.80 -28.23 1.66
CA LEU A 200 4.58 -27.90 0.25
C LEU A 200 3.41 -26.92 0.01
N ASP A 201 2.29 -27.02 0.72
CA ASP A 201 1.16 -26.09 0.57
C ASP A 201 1.48 -24.71 1.18
N MET A 202 2.28 -24.67 2.27
CA MET A 202 2.79 -23.40 2.80
C MET A 202 3.82 -22.77 1.86
N LEU A 203 4.69 -23.57 1.25
CA LEU A 203 5.66 -23.08 0.27
C LEU A 203 4.97 -22.63 -1.01
N GLU A 204 3.95 -23.32 -1.49
CA GLU A 204 3.18 -22.95 -2.68
C GLU A 204 2.27 -21.75 -2.41
N GLY A 205 1.66 -21.66 -1.23
CA GLY A 205 0.96 -20.46 -0.76
C GLY A 205 1.89 -19.25 -0.62
N GLY A 206 3.10 -19.46 -0.08
CA GLY A 206 4.17 -18.47 -0.07
C GLY A 206 4.58 -18.07 -1.48
N HIS A 207 4.72 -19.02 -2.40
CA HIS A 207 5.11 -18.80 -3.80
C HIS A 207 4.05 -18.03 -4.59
N ILE A 208 2.76 -18.23 -4.29
CA ILE A 208 1.62 -17.50 -4.86
C ILE A 208 1.51 -16.10 -4.26
N ALA A 209 1.72 -15.94 -2.95
CA ALA A 209 1.80 -14.63 -2.30
C ALA A 209 2.97 -13.79 -2.86
N THR A 210 4.13 -14.42 -3.12
CA THR A 210 5.28 -13.79 -3.80
C THR A 210 5.11 -13.61 -5.30
N ARG A 211 4.19 -14.34 -5.97
CA ARG A 211 3.88 -14.11 -7.41
C ARG A 211 2.89 -12.99 -7.64
N ASN A 212 1.98 -12.75 -6.70
CA ASN A 212 1.05 -11.61 -6.77
C ASN A 212 1.67 -10.32 -6.20
N THR A 213 2.74 -10.44 -5.40
CA THR A 213 3.66 -9.34 -5.12
C THR A 213 4.80 -9.39 -6.15
N ASP A 214 4.50 -8.99 -7.38
CA ASP A 214 5.45 -8.88 -8.50
C ASP A 214 6.42 -7.70 -8.28
N PHE A 215 7.07 -7.67 -7.11
CA PHE A 215 8.12 -6.77 -6.68
C PHE A 215 9.47 -7.48 -6.66
N GLN A 216 9.62 -8.55 -7.47
CA GLN A 216 10.88 -9.23 -7.68
C GLN A 216 11.78 -8.51 -8.70
N PHE A 217 11.66 -7.18 -8.81
CA PHE A 217 12.86 -6.40 -9.08
C PHE A 217 13.59 -6.30 -7.74
N ASP A 218 14.50 -7.24 -7.55
CA ASP A 218 15.57 -7.12 -6.56
C ASP A 218 16.10 -5.69 -6.68
N CYS A 219 16.09 -4.91 -5.59
CA CYS A 219 16.56 -3.53 -5.66
C CYS A 219 17.99 -3.46 -6.25
N VAL A 220 18.73 -4.56 -6.14
CA VAL A 220 20.04 -4.85 -6.75
C VAL A 220 20.00 -5.04 -8.27
N GLU A 221 18.96 -5.65 -8.85
CA GLU A 221 18.80 -5.85 -10.30
C GLU A 221 18.41 -4.55 -11.00
N ILE A 222 17.50 -3.74 -10.44
CA ILE A 222 17.23 -2.38 -10.95
C ILE A 222 18.50 -1.54 -10.86
N PHE A 223 19.26 -1.66 -9.77
CA PHE A 223 20.54 -0.98 -9.63
C PHE A 223 21.54 -1.40 -10.70
N SER A 224 21.66 -2.71 -10.93
CA SER A 224 22.57 -3.27 -11.92
C SER A 224 22.17 -2.87 -13.34
N LEU A 225 20.87 -2.80 -13.64
CA LEU A 225 20.34 -2.35 -14.93
C LEU A 225 20.63 -0.86 -15.19
N ILE A 226 20.50 -0.01 -14.17
CA ILE A 226 20.80 1.43 -14.28
C ILE A 226 22.31 1.65 -14.44
N VAL A 227 23.15 0.95 -13.67
CA VAL A 227 24.61 1.08 -13.77
C VAL A 227 25.14 0.56 -15.11
N THR A 228 24.66 -0.60 -15.58
CA THR A 228 25.11 -1.19 -16.85
C THR A 228 24.66 -0.43 -18.09
N THR A 229 23.54 0.30 -18.03
CA THR A 229 23.09 1.15 -19.15
C THR A 229 23.82 2.49 -19.22
N MET A 230 24.44 2.93 -18.12
CA MET A 230 25.25 4.15 -18.08
C MET A 230 26.70 3.93 -18.55
N ASP A 231 27.24 2.70 -18.46
CA ASP A 231 28.57 2.33 -18.99
C ASP A 231 28.58 2.04 -20.51
N ALA A 232 27.41 1.98 -21.15
CA ALA A 232 27.26 1.58 -22.56
C ALA A 232 27.14 2.77 -23.55
N GLN A 233 27.39 4.01 -23.11
CA GLN A 233 27.40 5.23 -23.95
C GLN A 233 28.76 5.94 -23.89
#